data_AF-A0A9E0FQC4-F1
#
_entry.id   AF-A0A9E0FQC4-F1
#
_cell.length_a   1.000
_cell.length_b   1.000
_cell.length_c   1.000
_cell.angle_alpha   90.00
_cell.angle_beta   90.00
_cell.angle_gamma   90.00
#
_symmetry.space_group_name_H-M   'P 1'
#
loop_
_entity.id
_entity.type
_entity.pdbx_description
1 polymer ?
#
loop_
_entity_poly.entity_id
_entity_poly.type
_entity_poly.pdbx_seq_one_letter_code
_entity_poly.pdbx_strand_id
1 'polypeptide(L)' 'MRFTIPMLAVALGLCAAPAVAADGKELYLDNCAACHQPTGKGIPGAFPALAGSKVAQGDPKEPITRLLKG' A
#
# COMPACT_ATOMS: atom_id res chain seq x y z
N MET A 1 23.52 22.15 -38.09
CA MET A 1 24.24 22.14 -36.80
C MET A 1 23.50 22.94 -35.71
N ARG A 2 22.24 22.61 -35.41
CA ARG A 2 21.45 23.34 -34.40
C ARG A 2 20.32 22.53 -33.73
N PHE A 3 20.41 21.20 -33.79
CA PHE A 3 19.39 20.28 -33.23
C PHE A 3 19.92 19.45 -32.06
N THR A 4 20.68 20.04 -31.14
CA THR A 4 21.23 19.33 -29.96
C THR A 4 20.80 19.89 -28.61
N ILE A 5 19.87 20.86 -28.55
CA ILE A 5 19.60 21.62 -27.31
C ILE A 5 18.30 21.25 -26.54
N PRO A 6 17.24 20.59 -27.05
CA PRO A 6 16.08 20.33 -26.19
C PRO A 6 16.19 19.05 -25.36
N MET A 7 17.21 18.19 -25.57
CA MET A 7 17.23 16.87 -24.93
C MET A 7 17.73 16.88 -23.47
N LEU A 8 18.41 17.94 -23.03
CA LEU A 8 18.90 18.04 -21.64
C LEU A 8 17.81 18.45 -20.63
N ALA A 9 16.70 19.06 -21.08
CA ALA A 9 15.63 19.50 -20.18
C ALA A 9 14.63 18.38 -19.82
N VAL A 10 14.67 17.23 -20.51
CA VAL A 10 13.79 16.08 -20.26
C VAL A 10 14.38 15.10 -19.23
N ALA A 11 15.60 15.32 -18.74
CA ALA A 11 16.22 14.44 -17.74
C ALA A 11 15.84 14.78 -16.29
N LEU A 12 15.35 16.00 -16.00
CA LEU A 12 15.10 16.46 -14.63
C LEU A 12 13.66 16.25 -14.13
N GLY A 13 12.72 15.87 -15.00
CA GLY A 13 11.30 15.73 -14.67
C GLY A 13 10.80 14.30 -14.45
N LEU A 14 11.64 13.28 -14.63
CA LEU A 14 11.21 11.87 -14.70
C LEU A 14 11.28 11.10 -13.36
N CYS A 15 11.88 11.68 -12.31
CA CYS A 15 12.16 10.96 -11.05
C CYS A 15 11.14 11.17 -9.91
N ALA A 16 10.01 11.83 -10.15
CA ALA A 16 8.99 12.00 -9.11
C ALA A 16 7.57 12.03 -9.70
N ALA A 17 7.18 10.99 -10.45
CA ALA A 17 5.77 10.66 -10.48
C ALA A 17 5.38 10.30 -9.03
N PRO A 18 4.29 10.84 -8.45
CA PRO A 18 3.77 10.25 -7.25
C PRO A 18 3.50 8.79 -7.58
N ALA A 19 4.07 7.86 -6.82
CA ALA A 19 3.59 6.50 -6.86
C ALA A 19 2.08 6.60 -6.61
N VAL A 20 1.27 6.31 -7.63
CA VAL A 20 -0.17 6.10 -7.46
C VAL A 20 -0.27 4.90 -6.54
N ALA A 21 -0.28 5.16 -5.24
CA ALA A 21 -0.52 4.13 -4.25
C ALA A 21 -1.88 3.53 -4.62
N ALA A 22 -1.91 2.22 -4.81
CA ALA A 22 -3.14 1.50 -5.02
C ALA A 22 -4.13 1.84 -3.91
N ASP A 23 -5.42 1.92 -4.23
CA ASP A 23 -6.45 2.20 -3.22
C ASP A 23 -6.43 1.11 -2.16
N GLY A 24 -5.96 1.46 -0.96
CA GLY A 24 -5.86 0.53 0.16
C GLY A 24 -7.21 -0.07 0.56
N LYS A 25 -8.32 0.64 0.30
CA LYS A 25 -9.67 0.11 0.56
C LYS A 25 -10.03 -1.00 -0.41
N GLU A 26 -9.74 -0.84 -1.70
CA GLU A 26 -10.01 -1.88 -2.71
C GLU A 26 -9.12 -3.09 -2.48
N LEU A 27 -7.82 -2.89 -2.29
CA LEU A 27 -6.89 -3.97 -1.93
C LEU A 27 -7.32 -4.72 -0.67
N TYR A 28 -7.83 -4.01 0.34
CA TYR A 28 -8.32 -4.63 1.56
C TYR A 28 -9.54 -5.52 1.29
N LEU A 29 -10.49 -5.04 0.48
CA LEU A 29 -11.69 -5.81 0.13
C LEU A 29 -11.36 -7.06 -0.67
N ASP A 30 -10.42 -6.93 -1.62
CA ASP A 30 -10.05 -8.03 -2.51
C ASP A 30 -9.22 -9.12 -1.81
N ASN A 31 -8.34 -8.73 -0.89
CA ASN A 31 -7.31 -9.64 -0.38
C ASN A 31 -7.46 -9.98 1.11
N CYS A 32 -8.13 -9.13 1.89
CA CYS A 32 -8.09 -9.22 3.36
C CYS A 32 -9.48 -9.45 3.96
N ALA A 33 -10.52 -8.86 3.37
CA ALA A 33 -11.87 -8.84 3.93
C ALA A 33 -12.53 -10.22 4.00
N ALA A 34 -12.09 -11.19 3.17
CA ALA A 34 -12.57 -12.57 3.25
C ALA A 34 -12.38 -13.18 4.65
N CYS A 35 -11.26 -12.87 5.32
CA CYS A 35 -10.94 -13.38 6.65
C CYS A 35 -11.18 -12.33 7.74
N HIS A 36 -10.70 -11.10 7.52
CA HIS A 36 -10.77 -10.03 8.52
C HIS A 36 -12.10 -9.26 8.52
N GLN A 37 -13.04 -9.68 7.67
CA GLN A 37 -14.35 -9.06 7.44
C GLN A 37 -14.27 -7.67 6.81
N PRO A 38 -15.29 -7.20 6.06
CA PRO A 38 -15.28 -5.86 5.46
C PRO A 38 -15.09 -4.71 6.46
N THR A 39 -15.52 -4.91 7.72
CA THR A 39 -15.37 -3.92 8.79
C THR A 39 -14.05 -4.04 9.56
N GLY A 40 -13.18 -5.00 9.22
CA GLY A 40 -11.96 -5.27 9.97
C GLY A 40 -12.14 -5.84 11.37
N LYS A 41 -13.33 -6.33 11.71
CA LYS A 41 -13.62 -6.90 13.04
C LYS A 41 -13.15 -8.35 13.19
N GLY A 42 -12.80 -9.01 12.09
CA GLY A 42 -12.43 -10.43 12.10
C GLY A 42 -13.56 -11.34 12.58
N ILE A 43 -13.18 -12.56 12.97
CA ILE A 43 -14.05 -13.58 13.53
C ILE A 43 -13.42 -14.03 14.85
N PRO A 44 -14.05 -13.77 16.01
CA PRO A 44 -13.51 -14.18 17.31
C PRO A 44 -13.12 -15.67 17.34
N GLY A 45 -11.88 -15.95 17.75
CA GLY A 45 -11.34 -17.31 17.82
C GLY A 45 -10.79 -17.88 16.51
N ALA A 46 -10.96 -17.19 15.36
CA ALA A 46 -10.45 -17.65 14.07
C ALA A 46 -9.57 -16.60 13.37
N PHE A 47 -10.05 -15.36 13.23
CA PHE A 47 -9.34 -14.27 12.57
C PHE A 47 -9.36 -13.01 13.42
N PRO A 48 -8.20 -12.41 13.74
CA PRO A 48 -8.15 -11.26 14.64
C PRO A 48 -8.76 -10.00 14.00
N ALA A 49 -9.20 -9.08 14.85
CA ALA A 49 -9.63 -7.75 14.42
C ALA A 49 -8.41 -6.91 14.00
N LEU A 50 -8.53 -6.25 12.85
CA LEU A 50 -7.57 -5.25 12.37
C LEU A 50 -8.04 -3.82 12.72
N ALA A 51 -9.35 -3.60 12.77
CA ALA A 51 -9.94 -2.33 13.20
C ALA A 51 -9.51 -2.00 14.64
N GLY A 52 -8.90 -0.83 14.84
CA GLY A 52 -8.38 -0.43 16.16
C GLY A 52 -7.09 -1.13 16.59
N SER A 53 -6.53 -2.03 15.77
CA SER A 53 -5.33 -2.77 16.14
C SER A 53 -4.07 -1.92 16.03
N LYS A 54 -3.11 -2.14 16.93
CA LYS A 54 -1.77 -1.52 16.85
C LYS A 54 -1.02 -1.90 15.57
N VAL A 55 -1.29 -3.08 15.02
CA VAL A 55 -0.67 -3.55 13.77
C VAL A 55 -1.12 -2.70 12.59
N ALA A 56 -2.40 -2.33 12.51
CA ALA A 56 -2.92 -1.51 11.41
C ALA A 56 -2.66 -0.01 11.61
N GLN A 57 -2.56 0.48 12.85
CA GLN A 57 -2.47 1.92 13.16
C GLN A 57 -1.08 2.40 13.60
N GLY A 58 -0.15 1.47 13.84
CA GLY A 58 1.19 1.74 14.35
C GLY A 58 2.25 1.86 13.25
N ASP A 59 3.47 1.38 13.52
CA ASP A 59 4.57 1.37 12.56
C ASP A 59 4.20 0.52 11.32
N PRO A 60 4.22 1.08 10.10
CA PRO A 60 3.87 0.35 8.89
C PRO A 60 4.78 -0.86 8.61
N LYS A 61 5.96 -0.95 9.21
CA LYS A 61 6.83 -2.14 9.09
C LYS A 61 6.20 -3.40 9.66
N GLU A 62 5.33 -3.28 10.66
CA GLU A 62 4.63 -4.41 11.27
C GLU A 62 3.73 -5.14 10.26
N PRO A 63 2.72 -4.49 9.63
CA PRO A 63 1.87 -5.16 8.66
C PRO A 63 2.65 -5.58 7.40
N ILE A 64 3.63 -4.79 6.95
CA ILE A 64 4.47 -5.14 5.79
C ILE A 64 5.23 -6.44 6.06
N THR A 65 5.84 -6.58 7.24
CA THR A 65 6.63 -7.76 7.57
C THR A 65 5.76 -9.02 7.63
N ARG A 66 4.55 -8.94 8.19
CA ARG A 66 3.61 -10.08 8.27
C ARG A 66 3.14 -10.52 6.88
N LEU A 67 2.84 -9.58 6.00
CA LEU A 67 2.43 -9.89 4.63
C LEU A 67 3.55 -10.57 3.84
N LEU A 68 4.79 -10.10 4.00
CA LEU A 68 5.92 -10.56 3.19
C LEU A 68 6.63 -11.79 3.75
N LYS A 69 6.46 -12.12 5.04
CA LYS A 69 7.17 -13.22 5.69
C LYS A 69 6.28 -14.39 6.14
N GLY A 70 4.96 -14.25 6.05
CA GLY A 70 4.02 -15.23 6.61
C GLY A 70 4.15 -15.31 8.12
#